data_AF-A0A1I2EDY5-F1
#
_entry.id   AF-A0A1I2EDY5-F1
#
_cell.length_a   1.000
_cell.length_b   1.000
_cell.length_c   1.000
_cell.angle_alpha   90.00
_cell.angle_beta   90.00
_cell.angle_gamma   90.00
#
_symmetry.space_group_name_H-M   'P 1'
#
loop_
_entity.id
_entity.type
_entity.pdbx_description
1 polymer ?
#
loop_
_entity_poly.entity_id
_entity_poly.type
_entity_poly.pdbx_seq_one_letter_code
_entity_poly.pdbx_strand_id
1 'polypeptide(L)'
;MLAKLVASKLQLEWSPMQIAGWLKQRSGGHEEQQVSHETIYRSLFIQARGALKKELLVHLRRTRAMRRSRHHTQKTDNHGQLTDMVSIRERPAEVDDRAVPGHWEGDLLMGSHHSQIATLVERRTRYVMLVKVTGKDTQTVIDALIKHAHKLPRELYKSLTWDRGKEMADHQRFTLATDIQVYFCDPQHPWQRGSNENTNGLLRQY
;
A
#
# COMPACT_ATOMS: atom_id res chain seq x y z
N MET A 1 18.47 -2.04 -28.43
CA MET A 1 17.97 -3.33 -27.89
C MET A 1 17.31 -3.15 -26.52
N LEU A 2 17.97 -2.47 -25.57
CA LEU A 2 17.47 -2.25 -24.20
C LEU A 2 16.13 -1.50 -24.11
N ALA A 3 15.95 -0.40 -24.85
CA ALA A 3 14.70 0.37 -24.83
C ALA A 3 13.47 -0.45 -25.26
N LYS A 4 13.62 -1.37 -26.22
CA LYS A 4 12.53 -2.28 -26.65
C LYS A 4 12.16 -3.26 -25.54
N LEU A 5 13.14 -3.79 -24.80
CA LEU A 5 12.91 -4.66 -23.64
C LEU A 5 12.22 -3.90 -22.49
N VAL A 6 12.64 -2.67 -22.22
CA VAL A 6 11.98 -1.82 -21.22
C VAL A 6 10.52 -1.56 -21.64
N ALA A 7 10.28 -1.21 -22.90
CA ALA A 7 8.93 -0.98 -23.41
C ALA A 7 8.05 -2.23 -23.31
N SER A 8 8.55 -3.41 -23.67
CA SER A 8 7.77 -4.65 -23.57
C SER A 8 7.45 -5.02 -22.13
N LYS A 9 8.37 -4.80 -21.18
CA LYS A 9 8.09 -5.00 -19.76
C LYS A 9 7.11 -3.99 -19.18
N LEU A 10 7.17 -2.72 -19.62
CA LEU A 10 6.16 -1.73 -19.26
C LEU A 10 4.78 -2.16 -19.76
N GLN A 11 4.66 -2.65 -20.99
CA GLN A 11 3.38 -3.16 -21.53
C GLN A 11 2.84 -4.38 -20.77
N LEU A 12 3.73 -5.16 -20.13
CA LEU A 12 3.37 -6.22 -19.19
C LEU A 12 3.10 -5.70 -17.78
N GLU A 13 2.95 -4.38 -17.60
CA GLU A 13 2.62 -3.71 -16.34
C GLU A 13 3.70 -3.73 -15.25
N TRP A 14 4.95 -4.00 -15.63
CA TRP A 14 6.08 -3.96 -14.71
C TRP A 14 6.43 -2.51 -14.37
N SER A 15 6.68 -2.24 -13.09
CA SER A 15 7.17 -0.93 -12.68
C SER A 15 8.62 -0.71 -13.15
N PRO A 16 9.04 0.55 -13.39
CA PRO A 16 10.45 0.86 -13.68
C PRO A 16 11.45 0.25 -12.70
N MET A 17 11.07 0.13 -11.42
CA MET A 17 11.89 -0.52 -10.40
C MET A 17 12.02 -2.03 -10.61
N GLN A 18 10.91 -2.73 -10.93
CA GLN A 18 10.94 -4.16 -11.25
C GLN A 18 11.76 -4.42 -12.51
N ILE A 19 11.61 -3.56 -13.53
CA ILE A 19 12.37 -3.67 -14.79
C ILE A 19 13.87 -3.52 -14.52
N ALA A 20 14.27 -2.48 -13.79
CA ALA A 20 15.67 -2.26 -13.44
C ALA A 20 16.26 -3.42 -12.63
N GLY A 21 15.52 -3.93 -11.63
CA GLY A 21 15.94 -5.08 -10.84
C GLY A 21 16.07 -6.36 -11.67
N TRP A 22 15.11 -6.62 -12.56
CA TRP A 22 15.14 -7.77 -13.47
C TRP A 22 16.28 -7.71 -14.47
N LEU A 23 16.55 -6.53 -15.04
CA LEU A 23 17.70 -6.32 -15.92
C LEU A 23 19.01 -6.55 -15.18
N LYS A 24 19.14 -6.06 -13.94
CA LYS A 24 20.32 -6.30 -13.09
C LYS A 24 20.56 -7.80 -12.84
N GLN A 25 19.50 -8.56 -12.55
CA GLN A 25 19.61 -10.01 -12.36
C GLN A 25 19.94 -10.75 -13.66
N ARG A 26 19.33 -10.36 -14.78
CA ARG A 26 19.50 -11.03 -16.08
C ARG A 26 20.85 -10.74 -16.73
N SER A 27 21.40 -9.55 -16.54
CA SER A 27 22.62 -9.09 -17.20
C SER A 27 23.91 -9.68 -16.65
N GLY A 28 23.87 -10.45 -15.54
CA GLY A 28 25.06 -11.08 -14.97
C GLY A 28 26.18 -10.11 -14.59
N GLY A 29 25.88 -8.83 -14.38
CA GLY A 29 26.86 -7.78 -14.10
C GLY A 29 27.31 -6.95 -15.31
N HIS A 30 26.90 -7.27 -16.53
CA HIS A 30 27.19 -6.44 -17.70
C HIS A 30 26.42 -5.12 -17.65
N GLU A 31 27.12 -4.01 -17.41
CA GLU A 31 26.51 -2.68 -17.22
C GLU A 31 25.74 -2.19 -18.46
N GLU A 32 26.19 -2.57 -19.66
CA GLU A 32 25.57 -2.16 -20.94
C GLU A 32 24.14 -2.70 -21.13
N GLN A 33 23.75 -3.70 -20.34
CA GLN A 33 22.42 -4.31 -20.36
C GLN A 33 21.54 -3.88 -19.17
N GLN A 34 22.00 -2.91 -18.38
CA GLN A 34 21.31 -2.40 -17.21
C GLN A 34 20.81 -0.97 -17.44
N VAL A 35 19.76 -0.60 -16.74
CA VAL A 35 19.30 0.79 -16.68
C VAL A 35 18.64 1.03 -15.33
N SER A 36 18.92 2.18 -14.73
CA SER A 36 18.28 2.56 -13.47
C SER A 36 16.80 2.88 -13.69
N HIS A 37 15.98 2.62 -12.68
CA HIS A 37 14.55 2.98 -12.73
C HIS A 37 14.35 4.50 -12.91
N GLU A 38 15.24 5.33 -12.37
CA GLU A 38 15.23 6.77 -12.61
C GLU A 38 15.46 7.10 -14.09
N THR A 39 16.38 6.40 -14.76
CA THR A 39 16.61 6.60 -16.20
C THR A 39 15.40 6.19 -17.03
N ILE A 40 14.71 5.11 -16.65
CA ILE A 40 13.44 4.71 -17.28
C ILE A 40 12.40 5.83 -17.10
N TYR A 41 12.22 6.34 -15.88
CA TYR A 41 11.29 7.46 -15.62
C TYR A 41 11.66 8.71 -16.42
N ARG A 42 12.92 9.14 -16.42
CA ARG A 42 13.39 10.30 -17.18
C ARG A 42 13.15 10.12 -18.68
N SER A 43 13.36 8.92 -19.23
CA SER A 43 13.10 8.62 -20.64
C SER A 43 11.60 8.65 -20.99
N LEU A 44 10.71 8.33 -20.04
CA LEU A 44 9.26 8.44 -20.23
C LEU A 44 8.75 9.89 -20.10
N PHE A 45 9.27 10.66 -19.14
CA PHE A 45 8.80 12.01 -18.87
C PHE A 45 9.47 13.09 -19.75
N ILE A 46 10.72 12.89 -20.17
CA ILE A 46 11.48 13.85 -20.99
C ILE A 46 11.47 13.36 -22.45
N GLN A 47 10.45 13.79 -23.19
CA GLN A 47 10.23 13.35 -24.58
C GLN A 47 11.39 13.71 -25.53
N ALA A 48 12.14 14.78 -25.25
CA ALA A 48 13.32 15.17 -26.01
C ALA A 48 14.42 14.08 -26.03
N ARG A 49 14.39 13.10 -25.12
CA ARG A 49 15.34 11.97 -25.13
C ARG A 49 15.04 10.91 -26.20
N GLY A 50 13.82 10.85 -26.74
CA GLY A 50 13.43 9.93 -27.82
C GLY A 50 13.53 8.42 -27.54
N ALA A 51 13.95 8.01 -26.34
CA ALA A 51 14.25 6.60 -26.03
C ALA A 51 13.00 5.73 -25.78
N LEU A 52 11.92 6.33 -25.25
CA LEU A 52 10.66 5.64 -24.97
C LEU A 52 9.48 6.52 -25.42
N LYS A 53 8.45 5.89 -26.00
CA LYS A 53 7.23 6.58 -26.43
C LYS A 53 6.42 7.07 -25.23
N LYS A 54 5.84 8.28 -25.32
CA LYS A 54 4.94 8.84 -24.30
C LYS A 54 3.76 7.94 -23.94
N GLU A 55 3.24 7.20 -24.92
CA GLU A 55 2.11 6.27 -24.76
C GLU A 55 2.36 5.24 -23.64
N LEU A 56 3.62 4.85 -23.41
CA LEU A 56 4.00 3.90 -22.38
C LEU A 56 3.76 4.42 -20.94
N LEU A 57 3.50 5.73 -20.76
CA LEU A 57 3.09 6.29 -19.48
C LEU A 57 1.81 5.64 -18.95
N VAL A 58 0.91 5.16 -19.82
CA VAL A 58 -0.35 4.51 -19.42
C VAL A 58 -0.12 3.26 -18.56
N HIS A 59 1.02 2.60 -18.75
CA HIS A 59 1.37 1.39 -18.01
C HIS A 59 2.07 1.66 -16.65
N LEU A 60 2.34 2.93 -16.33
CA LEU A 60 2.86 3.28 -15.02
C LEU A 60 1.75 3.30 -13.98
N ARG A 61 1.97 2.62 -12.85
CA ARG A 61 1.15 2.72 -11.62
C ARG A 61 0.84 4.14 -11.19
N ARG A 62 1.79 5.05 -11.44
CA ARG A 62 1.66 6.49 -11.22
C ARG A 62 2.09 7.22 -12.48
N THR A 63 1.14 7.77 -13.20
CA THR A 63 1.35 8.50 -14.46
C THR A 63 1.82 9.95 -14.25
N ARG A 64 1.84 10.43 -13.00
CA ARG A 64 2.14 11.83 -12.68
C ARG A 64 3.65 12.08 -12.63
N ALA A 65 4.10 13.08 -13.40
CA ALA A 65 5.47 13.57 -13.40
C ALA A 65 5.84 14.39 -12.14
N MET A 66 4.85 14.98 -11.46
CA MET A 66 5.05 15.82 -10.27
C MET A 66 4.16 15.37 -9.10
N ARG A 67 4.73 15.37 -7.89
CA ARG A 67 4.00 15.23 -6.63
C ARG A 67 3.12 16.48 -6.47
N ARG A 68 1.81 16.32 -6.29
CA ARG A 68 0.92 17.46 -5.97
C ARG A 68 1.37 18.12 -4.66
N SER A 69 1.25 19.45 -4.59
CA SER A 69 1.44 20.22 -3.37
C SER A 69 0.63 19.63 -2.21
N ARG A 70 1.27 19.46 -1.05
CA ARG A 70 0.63 18.97 0.19
C ARG A 70 -0.56 19.84 0.63
N HIS A 71 -0.60 21.09 0.20
CA HIS A 71 -1.64 22.06 0.56
C HIS A 71 -3.00 21.76 -0.08
N HIS A 72 -3.05 21.00 -1.18
CA HIS A 72 -4.32 20.65 -1.84
C HIS A 72 -5.06 19.47 -1.19
N THR A 73 -4.47 18.86 -0.15
CA THR A 73 -4.97 17.68 0.57
C THR A 73 -4.90 17.86 2.09
N GLN A 74 -4.82 19.10 2.58
CA GLN A 74 -5.06 19.35 3.99
C GLN A 74 -6.53 19.04 4.27
N LYS A 75 -6.79 17.81 4.72
CA LYS A 75 -8.03 17.48 5.40
C LYS A 75 -8.08 18.40 6.62
N THR A 76 -9.10 19.24 6.69
CA THR A 76 -9.36 20.09 7.86
C THR A 76 -9.55 19.24 9.11
N ASP A 77 -9.35 19.82 10.28
CA ASP A 77 -9.52 19.17 11.60
C ASP A 77 -10.97 18.68 11.88
N ASN A 78 -11.88 18.78 10.90
CA ASN A 78 -13.29 18.38 10.98
C ASN A 78 -13.55 16.87 10.89
N HIS A 79 -12.52 16.04 10.91
CA HIS A 79 -12.71 14.61 11.10
C HIS A 79 -12.76 14.32 12.60
N GLY A 80 -13.99 14.22 13.14
CA GLY A 80 -14.26 13.80 14.52
C GLY A 80 -13.25 12.78 15.05
N GLN A 81 -12.75 13.04 16.26
CA GLN A 81 -11.62 12.34 16.85
C GLN A 81 -12.05 10.93 17.27
N LEU A 82 -11.31 9.92 16.80
CA LEU A 82 -11.38 8.59 17.38
C LEU A 82 -11.04 8.68 18.87
N THR A 83 -11.91 8.18 19.73
CA THR A 83 -11.65 8.04 21.16
C THR A 83 -10.84 6.77 21.41
N ASP A 84 -10.12 6.73 22.53
CA ASP A 84 -9.42 5.54 23.04
C ASP A 84 -8.44 4.85 22.07
N MET A 85 -7.86 5.62 21.14
CA MET A 85 -6.84 5.09 20.23
C MET A 85 -5.58 4.67 21.00
N VAL A 86 -5.08 3.47 20.71
CA VAL A 86 -3.72 3.08 21.08
C VAL A 86 -2.76 3.61 20.03
N SER A 87 -1.75 4.37 20.47
CA SER A 87 -0.78 4.95 19.55
C SER A 87 0.10 3.88 18.93
N ILE A 88 0.47 4.05 17.67
CA ILE A 88 1.47 3.20 16.99
C ILE A 88 2.82 3.14 17.73
N ARG A 89 3.12 4.16 18.55
CA ARG A 89 4.34 4.22 19.36
C ARG A 89 4.32 3.28 20.56
N GLU A 90 3.14 2.80 20.94
CA GLU A 90 2.94 1.82 22.02
C GLU A 90 3.02 0.38 21.51
N ARG A 91 3.34 0.18 20.21
CA ARG A 91 3.55 -1.17 19.67
C ARG A 91 4.76 -1.83 20.32
N PRO A 92 4.70 -3.15 20.56
CA PRO A 92 5.88 -3.92 20.91
C PRO A 92 6.99 -3.75 19.88
N ALA A 93 8.25 -3.71 20.32
CA ALA A 93 9.40 -3.52 19.44
C ALA A 93 9.53 -4.63 18.37
N GLU A 94 9.07 -5.85 18.67
CA GLU A 94 9.04 -6.98 17.71
C GLU A 94 8.19 -6.70 16.45
N VAL A 95 7.28 -5.73 16.50
CA VAL A 95 6.46 -5.36 15.34
C VAL A 95 7.30 -4.60 14.30
N ASP A 96 8.33 -3.88 14.74
CA ASP A 96 9.07 -2.96 13.89
C ASP A 96 10.13 -3.64 13.03
N ASP A 97 10.81 -4.66 13.55
CA ASP A 97 11.83 -5.43 12.82
C ASP A 97 11.25 -6.38 11.77
N ARG A 98 9.94 -6.66 11.83
CA ARG A 98 9.21 -7.58 10.92
C ARG A 98 9.75 -9.00 10.97
N ALA A 99 10.40 -9.39 12.06
CA ALA A 99 11.01 -10.70 12.24
C ALA A 99 9.97 -11.80 12.49
N VAL A 100 8.75 -11.45 12.96
CA VAL A 100 7.69 -12.42 13.29
C VAL A 100 6.44 -12.14 12.46
N PRO A 101 5.78 -13.17 11.87
CA PRO A 101 4.55 -12.96 11.15
C PRO A 101 3.39 -12.67 12.10
N GLY A 102 2.35 -12.06 11.54
CA GLY A 102 1.07 -11.84 12.20
C GLY A 102 0.81 -10.39 12.60
N HIS A 103 1.68 -9.47 12.21
CA HIS A 103 1.43 -8.04 12.35
C HIS A 103 0.91 -7.50 11.03
N TRP A 104 -0.31 -6.98 11.02
CA TRP A 104 -1.00 -6.55 9.80
C TRP A 104 -1.09 -5.04 9.73
N GLU A 105 -0.92 -4.50 8.53
CA GLU A 105 -1.27 -3.12 8.19
C GLU A 105 -2.57 -3.15 7.39
N GLY A 106 -3.60 -2.40 7.80
CA GLY A 106 -4.89 -2.38 7.10
C GLY A 106 -5.41 -1.00 6.68
N ASP A 107 -6.05 -0.90 5.52
CA ASP A 107 -6.61 0.34 4.95
C ASP A 107 -8.02 0.12 4.43
N LEU A 108 -8.76 1.21 4.22
CA LEU A 108 -9.97 1.17 3.40
C LEU A 108 -9.70 1.80 2.03
N LEU A 109 -9.65 0.96 1.01
CA LEU A 109 -9.60 1.41 -0.38
C LEU A 109 -10.98 1.75 -0.90
N MET A 110 -11.13 2.97 -1.38
CA MET A 110 -12.29 3.43 -2.13
C MET A 110 -12.06 3.23 -3.63
N GLY A 111 -12.94 2.47 -4.28
CA GLY A 111 -12.97 2.31 -5.73
C GLY A 111 -13.95 3.27 -6.41
N SER A 112 -14.19 3.06 -7.70
CA SER A 112 -15.27 3.71 -8.44
C SER A 112 -16.64 3.19 -8.01
N HIS A 113 -17.71 3.90 -8.37
CA HIS A 113 -19.10 3.49 -8.12
C HIS A 113 -19.42 3.15 -6.65
N HIS A 114 -18.82 3.87 -5.70
CA HIS A 114 -19.01 3.63 -4.26
C HIS A 114 -18.66 2.20 -3.82
N SER A 115 -17.74 1.54 -4.52
CA SER A 115 -17.15 0.28 -4.05
C SER A 115 -16.07 0.54 -3.00
N GLN A 116 -15.94 -0.36 -2.03
CA GLN A 116 -14.86 -0.32 -1.05
C GLN A 116 -14.29 -1.72 -0.79
N ILE A 117 -13.00 -1.76 -0.51
CA ILE A 117 -12.28 -2.97 -0.11
C ILE A 117 -11.39 -2.61 1.07
N ALA A 118 -11.53 -3.34 2.17
CA ALA A 118 -10.56 -3.28 3.25
C ALA A 118 -9.34 -4.13 2.85
N THR A 119 -8.17 -3.53 2.82
CA THR A 119 -6.91 -4.22 2.53
C THR A 119 -6.23 -4.58 3.83
N LEU A 120 -5.70 -5.79 3.94
CA LEU A 120 -4.90 -6.23 5.08
C LEU A 120 -3.60 -6.83 4.54
N VAL A 121 -2.46 -6.26 4.93
CA VAL A 121 -1.15 -6.67 4.45
C VAL A 121 -0.29 -7.10 5.62
N GLU A 122 0.15 -8.35 5.62
CA GLU A 122 1.01 -8.89 6.66
C GLU A 122 2.45 -8.34 6.51
N ARG A 123 3.04 -7.88 7.63
CA ARG A 123 4.29 -7.11 7.64
C ARG A 123 5.56 -7.92 7.37
N ARG A 124 5.55 -9.24 7.51
CA ARG A 124 6.72 -10.09 7.23
C ARG A 124 6.65 -10.71 5.83
N THR A 125 5.61 -11.51 5.59
CA THR A 125 5.34 -12.33 4.41
C THR A 125 4.79 -11.54 3.23
N ARG A 126 4.24 -10.33 3.46
CA ARG A 126 3.49 -9.54 2.45
C ARG A 126 2.23 -10.23 1.96
N TYR A 127 1.72 -11.22 2.68
CA TYR A 127 0.43 -11.82 2.36
C TYR A 127 -0.67 -10.76 2.42
N VAL A 128 -1.55 -10.76 1.41
CA VAL A 128 -2.61 -9.75 1.25
C VAL A 128 -3.97 -10.42 1.36
N MET A 129 -4.81 -9.91 2.26
CA MET A 129 -6.25 -10.20 2.25
C MET A 129 -7.01 -8.98 1.74
N LEU A 130 -7.89 -9.22 0.77
CA LEU A 130 -8.84 -8.23 0.28
C LEU A 130 -10.22 -8.57 0.80
N VAL A 131 -10.78 -7.67 1.59
CA VAL A 131 -12.09 -7.84 2.22
C VAL A 131 -13.06 -6.89 1.54
N LYS A 132 -13.92 -7.42 0.67
CA LYS A 132 -15.00 -6.62 0.08
C LYS A 132 -15.98 -6.23 1.17
N VAL A 133 -16.25 -4.94 1.30
CA VAL A 133 -17.25 -4.40 2.23
C VAL A 133 -18.36 -3.71 1.45
N THR A 134 -19.57 -3.70 2.00
CA THR A 134 -20.76 -3.10 1.37
C THR A 134 -20.89 -1.60 1.64
N GLY A 135 -20.10 -1.08 2.57
CA GLY A 135 -20.11 0.30 3.00
C GLY A 135 -18.83 0.66 3.75
N LYS A 136 -18.61 1.96 3.91
CA LYS A 136 -17.46 2.53 4.65
C LYS A 136 -17.81 2.92 6.09
N ASP A 137 -19.02 2.63 6.54
CA ASP A 137 -19.43 2.88 7.92
C ASP A 137 -18.71 1.92 8.87
N THR A 138 -18.59 2.36 10.12
CA THR A 138 -17.83 1.65 11.15
C THR A 138 -18.35 0.24 11.40
N GLN A 139 -19.66 0.05 11.45
CA GLN A 139 -20.25 -1.26 11.74
C GLN A 139 -19.88 -2.27 10.65
N THR A 140 -20.12 -1.91 9.38
CA THR A 140 -19.83 -2.77 8.23
C THR A 140 -18.35 -3.14 8.16
N VAL A 141 -17.44 -2.18 8.36
CA VAL A 141 -16.00 -2.44 8.28
C VAL A 141 -15.54 -3.34 9.44
N ILE A 142 -15.94 -3.02 10.68
CA ILE A 142 -15.55 -3.82 11.85
C ILE A 142 -16.10 -5.25 11.76
N ASP A 143 -17.36 -5.45 11.36
CA ASP A 143 -17.95 -6.79 11.20
C ASP A 143 -17.17 -7.62 10.17
N ALA A 144 -16.81 -7.01 9.04
CA ALA A 144 -16.04 -7.66 8.00
C ALA A 144 -14.62 -8.03 8.47
N LEU A 145 -13.98 -7.14 9.23
CA LEU A 145 -12.65 -7.38 9.81
C LEU A 145 -12.67 -8.51 10.84
N ILE A 146 -13.65 -8.53 11.77
CA ILE A 146 -13.81 -9.60 12.76
C ILE A 146 -14.00 -10.95 12.05
N LYS A 147 -14.91 -11.00 11.07
CA LYS A 147 -15.16 -12.21 10.28
C LYS A 147 -13.90 -12.72 9.57
N HIS A 148 -13.05 -11.82 9.09
CA HIS A 148 -11.81 -12.18 8.42
C HIS A 148 -10.68 -12.56 9.38
N ALA A 149 -10.60 -11.94 10.56
CA ALA A 149 -9.64 -12.32 11.59
C ALA A 149 -9.81 -13.79 11.99
N HIS A 150 -11.05 -14.26 12.13
CA HIS A 150 -11.36 -15.66 12.46
C HIS A 150 -11.06 -16.68 11.34
N LYS A 151 -10.66 -16.24 10.14
CA LYS A 151 -10.24 -17.16 9.06
C LYS A 151 -8.79 -17.62 9.20
N LEU A 152 -8.01 -16.97 10.06
CA LEU A 152 -6.61 -17.29 10.29
C LEU A 152 -6.44 -17.84 11.70
N PRO A 153 -5.46 -18.76 11.89
CA PRO A 153 -4.97 -19.09 13.22
C PRO A 153 -4.56 -17.82 13.99
N ARG A 154 -4.83 -17.80 15.29
CA ARG A 154 -4.59 -16.64 16.15
C ARG A 154 -3.11 -16.22 16.16
N GLU A 155 -2.21 -17.18 16.01
CA GLU A 155 -0.76 -16.97 15.92
C GLU A 155 -0.35 -16.15 14.69
N LEU A 156 -1.18 -16.16 13.64
CA LEU A 156 -0.97 -15.41 12.39
C LEU A 156 -1.71 -14.07 12.37
N TYR A 157 -2.36 -13.67 13.45
CA TYR A 157 -3.03 -12.36 13.55
C TYR A 157 -2.86 -11.76 14.95
N LYS A 158 -1.65 -11.27 15.22
CA LYS A 158 -1.22 -10.72 16.51
C LYS A 158 -1.63 -9.27 16.73
N SER A 159 -1.56 -8.44 15.69
CA SER A 159 -1.91 -7.02 15.80
C SER A 159 -2.36 -6.44 14.47
N LEU A 160 -3.15 -5.37 14.53
CA LEU A 160 -3.56 -4.58 13.37
C LEU A 160 -3.07 -3.14 13.50
N THR A 161 -2.49 -2.58 12.44
CA THR A 161 -2.13 -1.15 12.35
C THR A 161 -2.99 -0.48 11.29
N TRP A 162 -3.73 0.56 11.66
CA TRP A 162 -4.63 1.32 10.78
C TRP A 162 -4.27 2.81 10.76
N ASP A 163 -4.81 3.55 9.80
CA ASP A 163 -4.82 5.01 9.85
C ASP A 163 -5.95 5.50 10.79
N ARG A 164 -6.08 6.82 10.95
CA ARG A 164 -7.13 7.42 11.80
C ARG A 164 -8.47 7.56 11.05
N GLY A 165 -8.82 6.59 10.23
CA GLY A 165 -10.08 6.52 9.49
C GLY A 165 -11.30 6.37 10.39
N LYS A 166 -12.40 7.05 10.07
CA LYS A 166 -13.65 7.00 10.85
C LYS A 166 -14.31 5.63 10.81
N GLU A 167 -14.02 4.83 9.79
CA GLU A 167 -14.44 3.44 9.70
C GLU A 167 -13.91 2.57 10.86
N MET A 168 -12.88 3.03 11.59
CA MET A 168 -12.34 2.36 12.78
C MET A 168 -12.83 2.97 14.10
N ALA A 169 -13.91 3.77 14.09
CA ALA A 169 -14.44 4.42 15.30
C ALA A 169 -14.74 3.44 16.44
N ASP A 170 -15.19 2.23 16.12
CA ASP A 170 -15.54 1.15 17.06
C ASP A 170 -14.48 0.02 17.04
N HIS A 171 -13.21 0.38 16.91
CA HIS A 171 -12.10 -0.57 16.91
C HIS A 171 -12.00 -1.39 18.21
N GLN A 172 -12.48 -0.86 19.34
CA GLN A 172 -12.55 -1.61 20.60
C GLN A 172 -13.40 -2.87 20.46
N ARG A 173 -14.52 -2.83 19.72
CA ARG A 173 -15.34 -4.02 19.42
C ARG A 173 -14.56 -5.07 18.63
N PHE A 174 -13.71 -4.64 17.68
CA PHE A 174 -12.79 -5.55 16.99
C PHE A 174 -11.82 -6.20 17.97
N THR A 175 -11.16 -5.41 18.83
CA THR A 175 -10.22 -5.94 19.84
C THR A 175 -10.91 -6.92 20.78
N LEU A 176 -12.09 -6.57 21.31
CA LEU A 176 -12.86 -7.43 22.23
C LEU A 176 -13.28 -8.75 21.58
N ALA A 177 -13.67 -8.73 20.31
CA ALA A 177 -14.14 -9.92 19.60
C ALA A 177 -13.01 -10.87 19.19
N THR A 178 -11.78 -10.36 19.02
CA THR A 178 -10.67 -11.11 18.39
C THR A 178 -9.43 -11.27 19.27
N ASP A 179 -9.35 -10.50 20.37
CA ASP A 179 -8.15 -10.31 21.19
C ASP A 179 -6.95 -9.72 20.43
N ILE A 180 -7.20 -9.00 19.34
CA ILE A 180 -6.17 -8.40 18.48
C ILE A 180 -6.09 -6.91 18.76
N GLN A 181 -4.92 -6.44 19.17
CA GLN A 181 -4.71 -5.01 19.43
C GLN A 181 -4.64 -4.21 18.13
N VAL A 182 -5.35 -3.07 18.13
CA VAL A 182 -5.38 -2.11 17.02
C VAL A 182 -4.56 -0.88 17.38
N TYR A 183 -3.58 -0.58 16.54
CA TYR A 183 -2.68 0.56 16.70
C TYR A 183 -2.91 1.60 15.59
N PHE A 184 -2.94 2.87 15.98
CA PHE A 184 -3.24 3.98 15.08
C PHE A 184 -2.02 4.80 14.74
N CYS A 185 -1.82 5.08 13.45
CA CYS A 185 -0.73 5.92 12.97
C CYS A 185 -0.86 7.36 13.46
N ASP A 186 0.29 8.05 13.50
CA ASP A 186 0.36 9.48 13.74
C ASP A 186 -0.27 10.26 12.56
N PRO A 187 -0.94 11.41 12.81
CA PRO A 187 -1.54 12.20 11.75
C PRO A 187 -0.48 12.64 10.75
N GLN A 188 -0.76 12.53 9.45
CA GLN A 188 0.18 12.92 8.38
C GLN A 188 1.47 12.07 8.30
N HIS A 189 1.48 10.86 8.87
CA HIS A 189 2.63 9.94 8.84
C HIS A 189 2.35 8.66 8.03
N PRO A 190 2.01 8.73 6.72
CA PRO A 190 1.63 7.54 5.94
C PRO A 190 2.73 6.47 5.83
N TRP A 191 4.00 6.84 6.03
CA TRP A 191 5.12 5.88 5.99
C TRP A 191 5.10 4.86 7.13
N GLN A 192 4.36 5.13 8.21
CA GLN A 192 4.15 4.19 9.31
C GLN A 192 3.37 2.92 8.89
N ARG A 193 2.74 2.96 7.70
CA ARG A 193 2.08 1.85 7.01
C ARG A 193 2.64 1.65 5.59
N GLY A 194 3.96 1.73 5.46
CA GLY A 194 4.63 1.67 4.16
C GLY A 194 4.36 0.40 3.36
N SER A 195 4.08 -0.74 4.02
CA SER A 195 3.82 -2.02 3.34
C SER A 195 2.45 -2.00 2.67
N ASN A 196 1.45 -1.51 3.40
CA ASN A 196 0.11 -1.35 2.89
C ASN A 196 0.06 -0.24 1.82
N GLU A 197 0.71 0.92 2.02
CA GLU A 197 0.78 1.99 1.00
C GLU A 197 1.33 1.49 -0.35
N ASN A 198 2.42 0.71 -0.31
CA ASN A 198 2.97 0.11 -1.51
C ASN A 198 1.99 -0.88 -2.16
N THR A 199 1.40 -1.77 -1.36
CA THR A 199 0.45 -2.78 -1.83
C THR A 199 -0.81 -2.15 -2.42
N ASN A 200 -1.34 -1.10 -1.79
CA ASN A 200 -2.47 -0.33 -2.28
C ASN A 200 -2.15 0.40 -3.59
N GLY A 201 -0.89 0.75 -3.83
CA GLY A 201 -0.43 1.21 -5.13
C GLY A 201 -0.46 0.12 -6.21
N LEU A 202 -0.22 -1.14 -5.86
CA LEU A 202 -0.35 -2.29 -6.76
C LEU A 202 -1.82 -2.61 -7.05
N LEU A 203 -2.64 -2.63 -6.02
CA LEU A 203 -4.06 -2.98 -6.14
C LEU A 203 -4.81 -1.99 -7.03
N ARG A 204 -4.50 -0.68 -6.92
CA ARG A 204 -5.10 0.36 -7.77
C ARG A 204 -4.69 0.31 -9.24
N GLN A 205 -3.73 -0.56 -9.60
CA GLN A 205 -3.36 -0.79 -11.00
C GLN A 205 -4.43 -1.62 -11.73
N TYR A 206 -5.25 -2.38 -10.98
CA TYR A 206 -6.29 -3.28 -11.46
C TYR A 206 -7.68 -2.83 -10.99
#